data_AF-A0A6N9JJL8-F1
#
_entry.id   AF-A0A6N9JJL8-F1
#
_cell.length_a   1.000
_cell.length_b   1.000
_cell.length_c   1.000
_cell.angle_alpha   90.00
_cell.angle_beta   90.00
_cell.angle_gamma   90.00
#
_symmetry.space_group_name_H-M   'P 1'
#
loop_
_entity.id
_entity.type
_entity.pdbx_description
1 polymer ?
#
loop_
_entity_poly.entity_id
_entity_poly.type
_entity_poly.pdbx_seq_one_letter_code
_entity_poly.pdbx_strand_id
1 'polypeptide(L)' 'MVKDDLFAAARAGAGMTQAKAASICGLSLEAYRSREKKPGDFRLKELSSLAESMGENSRKILSDAVLSIFLPE' A
#
# COMPACT_ATOMS: atom_id res chain seq x y z
N MET A 1 4.59 -18.28 1.81
CA MET A 1 5.19 -17.38 0.80
C MET A 1 4.55 -16.01 0.94
N VAL A 2 5.33 -14.99 1.26
CA VAL A 2 5.18 -13.58 0.79
C VAL A 2 3.77 -12.95 0.82
N LYS A 3 2.98 -13.09 1.91
CA LYS A 3 1.77 -12.24 2.09
C LYS A 3 2.09 -10.91 2.81
N ASP A 4 3.10 -10.90 3.68
CA ASP A 4 3.39 -9.76 4.57
C ASP A 4 3.96 -8.51 3.87
N ASP A 5 4.34 -8.60 2.60
CA ASP A 5 5.00 -7.50 1.88
C ASP A 5 4.27 -7.05 0.61
N LEU A 6 3.01 -7.46 0.37
CA LEU A 6 2.31 -7.08 -0.87
C LEU A 6 2.14 -5.55 -1.02
N PHE A 7 1.95 -4.82 0.08
CA PHE A 7 1.93 -3.35 0.08
C PHE A 7 3.29 -2.75 -0.24
N ALA A 8 4.36 -3.30 0.35
CA ALA A 8 5.73 -2.89 0.06
C ALA A 8 6.12 -3.21 -1.39
N ALA A 9 5.67 -4.35 -1.93
CA ALA A 9 5.87 -4.78 -3.31
C ALA A 9 5.11 -3.90 -4.29
N ALA A 10 3.84 -3.56 -4.01
CA ALA A 10 3.07 -2.61 -4.81
C ALA A 10 3.77 -1.25 -4.87
N ARG A 11 4.20 -0.73 -3.72
CA ARG A 11 4.95 0.53 -3.63
C ARG A 11 6.27 0.46 -4.39
N ALA A 12 7.07 -0.58 -4.18
CA ALA A 12 8.37 -0.76 -4.83
C ALA A 12 8.23 -0.92 -6.35
N GLY A 13 7.23 -1.69 -6.80
CA GLY A 13 6.89 -1.85 -8.23
C GLY A 13 6.45 -0.53 -8.87
N ALA A 14 5.87 0.39 -8.10
CA ALA A 14 5.52 1.73 -8.55
C ALA A 14 6.70 2.72 -8.52
N GLY A 15 7.90 2.26 -8.16
CA GLY A 15 9.09 3.10 -8.03
C GLY A 15 8.99 4.14 -6.89
N MET A 16 8.17 3.87 -5.87
CA MET A 16 7.90 4.82 -4.79
C MET A 16 8.75 4.52 -3.55
N THR A 17 9.32 5.57 -2.97
CA THR A 17 9.89 5.52 -1.62
C THR A 17 8.79 5.57 -0.57
N GLN A 18 9.06 5.08 0.64
CA GLN A 18 8.11 5.20 1.75
C GLN A 18 7.76 6.66 2.06
N ALA A 19 8.71 7.60 1.90
CA ALA A 19 8.47 9.02 2.10
C ALA A 19 7.51 9.61 1.06
N LYS A 20 7.65 9.23 -0.22
CA LYS A 20 6.73 9.64 -1.28
C LYS A 20 5.33 9.08 -1.05
N ALA A 21 5.23 7.80 -0.69
CA ALA A 21 3.97 7.15 -0.40
C ALA A 21 3.27 7.76 0.83
N ALA A 22 4.03 8.09 1.89
CA ALA A 22 3.53 8.80 3.06
C ALA A 22 2.95 10.17 2.68
N SER A 23 3.67 10.93 1.85
CA SER A 23 3.20 12.23 1.35
C SER A 23 1.91 12.12 0.53
N ILE A 24 1.79 11.13 -0.35
CA ILE A 24 0.56 10.85 -1.12
C ILE A 24 -0.62 10.52 -0.21
N CYS A 25 -0.36 9.77 0.87
CA CYS A 25 -1.39 9.40 1.84
C CYS A 25 -1.74 10.53 2.83
N GLY A 26 -0.99 11.65 2.84
CA GLY A 26 -1.11 12.68 3.86
C GLY A 26 -0.72 12.20 5.27
N LEU A 27 0.29 11.34 5.37
CA LEU A 27 0.78 10.73 6.60
C LEU A 27 2.21 11.15 6.93
N SER A 28 2.58 11.04 8.20
CA SER A 28 4.00 11.03 8.57
C SER A 28 4.67 9.76 8.04
N LEU A 29 5.99 9.82 7.83
CA LEU A 29 6.77 8.65 7.39
C LEU A 29 6.63 7.47 8.37
N GLU A 30 6.61 7.75 9.67
CA GLU A 30 6.44 6.71 10.70
C GLU A 30 5.05 6.08 10.66
N ALA A 31 4.00 6.89 10.50
CA ALA A 31 2.63 6.39 10.37
C ALA A 31 2.49 5.50 9.12
N TYR A 32 3.07 5.92 7.99
CA TYR A 32 3.07 5.10 6.78
C TYR A 32 3.83 3.78 7.00
N ARG A 33 5.02 3.81 7.61
CA ARG A 33 5.80 2.60 7.94
C ARG A 33 5.03 1.64 8.85
N SER A 34 4.29 2.17 9.81
CA SER A 34 3.44 1.36 10.69
C SER A 34 2.33 0.67 9.91
N ARG A 35 1.65 1.40 9.01
CA ARG A 35 0.56 0.85 8.18
C ARG A 35 1.04 -0.10 7.10
N GLU A 36 2.22 0.13 6.54
CA GLU A 36 2.82 -0.81 5.59
C GLU A 36 3.14 -2.16 6.27
N LYS A 37 3.46 -2.16 7.57
CA LYS A 37 3.61 -3.39 8.38
C LYS A 37 2.28 -3.96 8.88
N LYS A 38 1.24 -3.14 8.97
CA LYS A 38 -0.11 -3.52 9.41
C LYS A 38 -1.15 -2.97 8.43
N PRO A 39 -1.32 -3.61 7.26
CA PRO A 39 -2.12 -3.01 6.20
C PRO A 39 -3.60 -2.78 6.53
N GLY A 40 -4.15 -3.48 7.53
CA GLY A 40 -5.51 -3.24 8.03
C GLY A 40 -5.74 -1.85 8.63
N ASP A 41 -4.66 -1.12 8.98
CA ASP A 41 -4.75 0.23 9.53
C ASP A 41 -4.87 1.34 8.45
N PHE A 42 -4.79 0.98 7.16
CA PHE A 42 -5.02 1.94 6.08
C PHE A 42 -6.48 2.35 5.99
N ARG A 43 -6.72 3.65 5.78
CA ARG A 43 -8.05 4.17 5.43
C ARG A 43 -8.27 4.07 3.93
N LEU A 44 -9.52 3.88 3.51
CA LEU A 44 -9.89 3.79 2.09
C LEU A 44 -9.40 4.99 1.26
N LYS A 45 -9.44 6.20 1.82
CA LYS A 45 -8.92 7.40 1.13
C LYS A 45 -7.42 7.30 0.82
N GLU A 46 -6.64 6.70 1.71
CA GLU A 46 -5.18 6.56 1.54
C GLU A 46 -4.85 5.50 0.50
N LEU A 47 -5.63 4.40 0.51
CA LEU A 47 -5.54 3.35 -0.50
C LEU A 47 -5.90 3.89 -1.90
N SER A 48 -6.97 4.70 -2.00
CA SER A 48 -7.35 5.36 -3.26
C SER A 48 -6.23 6.25 -3.77
N SER A 49 -5.71 7.15 -2.93
CA SER A 49 -4.64 8.05 -3.32
C SER A 49 -3.36 7.31 -3.74
N LEU A 50 -3.00 6.21 -3.06
CA LEU A 50 -1.91 5.35 -3.50
C LEU A 50 -2.20 4.73 -4.87
N ALA A 51 -3.36 4.10 -5.04
CA ALA A 51 -3.74 3.45 -6.29
C ALA A 51 -3.74 4.40 -7.49
N GLU A 52 -4.24 5.62 -7.32
CA GLU A 52 -4.25 6.67 -8.34
C GLU A 52 -2.84 7.09 -8.77
N SER A 53 -1.90 7.11 -7.82
CA SER A 53 -0.50 7.44 -8.10
C SER A 53 0.31 6.30 -8.74
N MET A 54 -0.26 5.08 -8.80
CA MET A 54 0.38 3.87 -9.32
C MET A 54 -0.01 3.56 -10.77
N GLY A 55 0.93 2.96 -11.50
CA GLY A 55 0.67 2.32 -12.79
C GLY A 55 -0.13 1.01 -12.64
N GLU A 56 -0.64 0.50 -13.76
CA GLU A 56 -1.58 -0.64 -13.82
C GLU A 56 -1.07 -1.88 -13.05
N ASN A 57 0.18 -2.29 -13.29
CA ASN A 57 0.75 -3.48 -12.64
C ASN A 57 0.81 -3.34 -11.11
N SER A 58 1.32 -2.21 -10.61
CA SER A 58 1.43 -1.96 -9.16
C SER A 58 0.07 -1.80 -8.50
N ARG A 59 -0.89 -1.19 -9.21
CA ARG A 59 -2.27 -1.07 -8.73
C ARG A 59 -2.93 -2.42 -8.59
N LYS A 60 -2.68 -3.36 -9.50
CA LYS A 60 -3.16 -4.74 -9.38
C LYS A 60 -2.61 -5.44 -8.14
N ILE A 61 -1.30 -5.31 -7.88
CA ILE A 61 -0.67 -5.86 -6.66
C ILE A 61 -1.29 -5.24 -5.40
N LEU A 62 -1.51 -3.93 -5.39
CA LEU A 62 -2.18 -3.25 -4.27
C LEU A 62 -3.61 -3.76 -4.07
N SER A 63 -4.36 -3.97 -5.16
CA SER A 63 -5.72 -4.50 -5.11
C SER A 63 -5.75 -5.91 -4.52
N ASP A 64 -4.86 -6.80 -4.97
CA ASP A 64 -4.75 -8.16 -4.45
C ASP A 64 -4.37 -8.14 -2.96
N ALA A 65 -3.48 -7.23 -2.57
CA ALA A 65 -3.10 -7.01 -1.17
C ALA A 65 -4.30 -6.58 -0.32
N VAL A 66 -5.08 -5.60 -0.78
CA VAL A 66 -6.28 -5.12 -0.08
C VAL A 66 -7.31 -6.24 0.05
N LEU A 67 -7.57 -7.00 -1.02
CA LEU A 67 -8.51 -8.12 -1.00
C LEU A 67 -8.08 -9.18 0.02
N SER A 68 -6.79 -9.47 0.15
CA SER A 68 -6.28 -10.44 1.13
C SER A 68 -6.53 -10.07 2.60
N ILE A 69 -6.77 -8.78 2.91
CA ILE A 69 -7.14 -8.33 4.25
C ILE A 69 -8.57 -8.74 4.60
N PHE A 70 -9.48 -8.67 3.63
CA PHE A 70 -10.92 -8.90 3.83
C PHE A 70 -11.37 -10.32 3.48
N LEU A 71 -10.61 -10.99 2.60
CA LEU A 71 -10.85 -12.35 2.13
C LEU A 71 -9.66 -13.22 2.54
N PRO A 72 -9.48 -13.49 3.84
CA PRO A 72 -8.45 -14.43 4.29
C PRO A 72 -8.84 -15.84 3.81
N GLU A 73 -7.90 -16.52 3.16
CA GLU A 73 -7.97 -17.96 2.88
C GLU A 73 -7.78 -18.79 4.16
#